data_AF-A0A1F9X6K5-F1
#
_entry.id   AF-A0A1F9X6K5-F1
#
_cell.length_a   1.000
_cell.length_b   1.000
_cell.length_c   1.000
_cell.angle_alpha   90.00
_cell.angle_beta   90.00
_cell.angle_gamma   90.00
#
_symmetry.space_group_name_H-M   'P 1'
#
loop_
_entity.id
_entity.type
_entity.pdbx_description
1 polymer ?
#
loop_
_entity_poly.entity_id
_entity_poly.type
_entity_poly.pdbx_seq_one_letter_code
_entity_poly.pdbx_strand_id
1 'polypeptide(L)'
;MIIKKRFKIYSWANWDHTINATVEKFYTTHKRYPSILMASTRTHARMDTFTNKTPRQRKNCTDIRTSKPPKTGDEGQIAAFSGKCYRLKFCLDEKILANHFCLVFDLNPEYVHKKAGCRSSKPTKRPA
;
A
#
# COMPACT_ATOMS: atom_id res chain seq x y z
N MET A 1 2.58 17.54 -9.92
CA MET A 1 1.13 17.56 -9.63
C MET A 1 0.77 16.28 -8.89
N ILE A 2 0.08 16.38 -7.75
CA ILE A 2 -0.33 15.23 -6.95
C ILE A 2 -1.86 15.21 -6.85
N ILE A 3 -2.50 14.10 -7.20
CA ILE A 3 -3.95 13.90 -7.08
C ILE A 3 -4.20 12.84 -6.03
N LYS A 4 -5.03 13.15 -5.03
CA LYS A 4 -5.38 12.24 -3.92
C LYS A 4 -6.89 12.08 -3.83
N LYS A 5 -7.37 10.84 -3.68
CA LYS A 5 -8.79 10.55 -3.47
C LYS A 5 -8.99 9.45 -2.44
N ARG A 6 -9.82 9.73 -1.44
CA ARG A 6 -10.12 8.82 -0.32
C ARG A 6 -11.33 7.95 -0.61
N PHE A 7 -11.26 6.71 -0.16
CA PHE A 7 -12.28 5.68 -0.31
C PHE A 7 -12.40 4.85 0.96
N LYS A 8 -13.49 4.08 1.06
CA LYS A 8 -13.79 3.20 2.19
C LYS A 8 -14.02 1.77 1.70
N ILE A 9 -13.52 0.80 2.46
CA ILE A 9 -13.77 -0.62 2.26
C ILE A 9 -14.97 -1.02 3.10
N TYR A 10 -16.01 -1.51 2.43
CA TYR A 10 -17.24 -1.98 3.08
C TYR A 10 -17.23 -3.49 3.28
N SER A 11 -16.64 -4.24 2.33
CA SER A 11 -16.56 -5.70 2.39
C SER A 11 -15.13 -6.16 2.19
N TRP A 12 -14.59 -6.83 3.22
CA TRP A 12 -13.24 -7.37 3.19
C TRP A 12 -13.11 -8.63 2.34
N ALA A 13 -14.18 -9.37 2.12
CA ALA A 13 -14.16 -10.53 1.21
C ALA A 13 -13.89 -10.12 -0.25
N ASN A 14 -14.23 -8.89 -0.62
CA ASN A 14 -14.12 -8.34 -1.97
C ASN A 14 -13.36 -7.01 -2.00
N TRP A 15 -12.35 -6.86 -1.14
CA TRP A 15 -11.54 -5.65 -1.07
C TRP A 15 -10.78 -5.40 -2.40
N ASP A 16 -10.34 -6.47 -3.08
CA ASP A 16 -9.69 -6.45 -4.39
C ASP A 16 -10.57 -5.83 -5.48
N HIS A 17 -11.84 -6.26 -5.52
CA HIS A 17 -12.84 -5.67 -6.42
C HIS A 17 -13.14 -4.23 -6.08
N THR A 18 -13.22 -3.89 -4.80
CA THR A 18 -13.43 -2.51 -4.35
C THR A 18 -12.30 -1.62 -4.84
N ILE A 19 -11.05 -2.06 -4.73
CA ILE A 19 -9.89 -1.30 -5.25
C ILE A 19 -10.00 -1.14 -6.76
N ASN A 20 -10.23 -2.22 -7.51
CA ASN A 20 -10.40 -2.16 -8.96
C ASN A 20 -11.45 -1.12 -9.38
N ALA A 21 -12.65 -1.18 -8.80
CA ALA A 21 -13.73 -0.24 -9.09
C ALA A 21 -13.35 1.21 -8.74
N THR A 22 -12.64 1.43 -7.63
CA THR A 22 -12.19 2.78 -7.24
C THR A 22 -11.08 3.33 -8.13
N VAL A 23 -10.20 2.47 -8.64
CA VAL A 23 -9.15 2.84 -9.61
C VAL A 23 -9.77 3.21 -10.96
N GLU A 24 -10.73 2.44 -11.44
CA GLU A 24 -11.48 2.77 -12.66
C GLU A 24 -12.21 4.11 -12.48
N LYS A 25 -12.88 4.33 -11.35
CA LYS A 25 -13.51 5.62 -11.04
C LYS A 25 -12.49 6.77 -10.99
N PHE A 26 -11.31 6.54 -10.43
CA PHE A 26 -10.22 7.52 -10.41
C PHE A 26 -9.76 7.85 -11.83
N TYR A 27 -9.54 6.84 -12.67
CA TYR A 27 -9.14 7.00 -14.07
C TYR A 27 -10.21 7.72 -14.89
N THR A 28 -11.48 7.36 -14.76
CA THR A 28 -12.57 8.04 -15.48
C THR A 28 -12.63 9.53 -15.15
N THR A 29 -12.35 9.88 -13.89
CA THR A 29 -12.36 11.27 -13.41
C THR A 29 -11.11 12.05 -13.85
N HIS A 30 -9.92 11.47 -13.73
CA HIS A 30 -8.64 12.19 -13.87
C HIS A 30 -7.84 11.82 -15.13
N LYS A 31 -8.33 10.85 -15.91
CA LYS A 31 -7.66 10.25 -17.09
C LYS A 31 -6.23 9.77 -16.80
N ARG A 32 -5.95 9.40 -15.55
CA ARG A 32 -4.65 8.91 -15.05
C ARG A 32 -4.86 7.80 -14.04
N TYR A 33 -4.03 6.76 -14.11
CA TYR A 33 -4.05 5.69 -13.11
C TYR A 33 -3.28 6.10 -11.86
N PRO A 34 -3.77 5.80 -10.65
CA PRO A 34 -3.02 6.01 -9.43
C PRO A 34 -1.84 5.03 -9.35
N SER A 35 -0.78 5.43 -8.66
CA SER A 35 0.46 4.66 -8.47
C SER A 35 0.66 4.21 -7.03
N ILE A 36 0.00 4.86 -6.07
CA ILE A 36 0.14 4.59 -4.64
C ILE A 36 -1.25 4.36 -4.02
N LEU A 37 -1.34 3.34 -3.17
CA LEU A 37 -2.45 3.12 -2.27
C LEU A 37 -1.96 3.37 -0.84
N MET A 38 -2.43 4.46 -0.25
CA MET A 38 -2.13 4.77 1.15
C MET A 38 -3.21 4.18 2.06
N ALA A 39 -2.81 3.51 3.14
CA ALA A 39 -3.71 2.96 4.14
C ALA A 39 -3.04 2.95 5.52
N SER A 40 -3.83 2.88 6.59
CA SER A 40 -3.27 2.62 7.93
C SER A 40 -2.74 1.19 8.05
N THR A 41 -1.80 0.96 8.98
CA THR A 41 -1.26 -0.38 9.26
C THR A 41 -2.38 -1.39 9.54
N ARG A 42 -3.42 -0.98 10.28
CA ARG A 42 -4.59 -1.84 10.56
C ARG A 42 -5.35 -2.25 9.30
N THR A 43 -5.52 -1.32 8.36
CA THR A 43 -6.23 -1.56 7.10
C THR A 43 -5.40 -2.44 6.18
N HIS A 44 -4.09 -2.17 6.10
CA HIS A 44 -3.15 -2.98 5.33
C HIS A 44 -3.04 -4.41 5.86
N ALA A 45 -2.91 -4.60 7.18
CA ALA A 45 -2.88 -5.93 7.80
C ALA A 45 -4.15 -6.75 7.50
N ARG A 46 -5.32 -6.10 7.43
CA ARG A 46 -6.55 -6.76 6.99
C ARG A 46 -6.47 -7.20 5.53
N MET A 47 -6.01 -6.32 4.62
CA MET A 47 -5.82 -6.70 3.22
C MET A 47 -4.89 -7.92 3.09
N ASP A 48 -3.78 -7.93 3.82
CA ASP A 48 -2.83 -9.03 3.85
C ASP A 48 -3.46 -10.35 4.33
N THR A 49 -4.19 -10.28 5.45
CA THR A 49 -4.92 -11.44 6.01
C THR A 49 -5.90 -12.04 5.00
N PHE A 50 -6.70 -11.22 4.32
CA PHE A 50 -7.68 -11.72 3.34
C PHE A 50 -7.01 -12.24 2.07
N THR A 51 -5.92 -11.60 1.63
CA THR A 51 -5.10 -12.05 0.50
C THR A 51 -4.54 -13.45 0.73
N ASN A 52 -4.07 -13.73 1.95
CA ASN A 52 -3.54 -15.03 2.32
C ASN A 52 -4.61 -16.12 2.34
N LYS A 53 -5.84 -15.77 2.75
CA LYS A 53 -6.98 -16.70 2.77
C LYS A 53 -7.54 -17.01 1.38
N THR A 54 -7.40 -16.11 0.41
CA THR A 54 -8.08 -16.23 -0.89
C THR A 54 -7.08 -16.27 -2.06
N PRO A 55 -6.89 -17.44 -2.72
CA PRO A 55 -5.94 -17.57 -3.84
C PRO A 55 -6.19 -16.57 -4.99
N ARG A 56 -7.45 -16.19 -5.23
CA ARG A 56 -7.82 -15.17 -6.25
C ARG A 56 -7.13 -13.84 -5.98
N GLN A 57 -7.22 -13.35 -4.74
CA GLN A 57 -6.68 -12.05 -4.34
C GLN A 57 -5.14 -12.05 -4.41
N ARG A 58 -4.54 -13.20 -4.08
CA ARG A 58 -3.09 -13.40 -4.09
C ARG A 58 -2.45 -13.20 -5.45
N LYS A 59 -3.12 -13.62 -6.52
CA LYS A 59 -2.62 -13.47 -7.91
C LYS A 59 -2.37 -12.02 -8.30
N ASN A 60 -3.13 -11.09 -7.72
CA ASN A 60 -3.04 -9.67 -8.02
C ASN A 60 -2.15 -8.91 -7.03
N CYS A 61 -1.63 -9.59 -6.00
CA CYS A 61 -0.73 -8.98 -5.03
C CYS A 61 0.71 -9.41 -5.30
N THR A 62 1.66 -8.60 -4.88
CA THR A 62 3.08 -8.94 -4.89
C THR A 62 3.64 -8.83 -3.48
N ASP A 63 4.50 -9.77 -3.12
CA ASP A 63 5.26 -9.80 -1.88
C ASP A 63 6.44 -8.79 -1.95
N ILE A 64 6.70 -8.11 -0.84
CA ILE A 64 7.79 -7.15 -0.68
C ILE A 64 9.17 -7.77 -0.90
N ARG A 65 9.34 -9.05 -0.56
CA ARG A 65 10.65 -9.73 -0.61
C ARG A 65 10.98 -10.22 -2.01
N THR A 66 9.97 -10.72 -2.71
CA THR A 66 10.18 -11.53 -3.91
C THR A 66 9.66 -10.88 -5.18
N SER A 67 8.89 -9.77 -5.10
CA SER A 67 8.15 -9.18 -6.23
C SER A 67 7.24 -10.17 -6.98
N LYS A 68 7.03 -11.36 -6.40
CA LYS A 68 6.17 -12.44 -6.89
C LYS A 68 4.88 -12.46 -6.10
N PRO A 69 3.83 -13.16 -6.57
CA PRO A 69 2.65 -13.39 -5.74
C PRO A 69 3.05 -14.02 -4.39
N PRO A 70 2.43 -13.61 -3.26
CA PRO A 70 2.66 -14.24 -1.97
C PRO A 70 2.43 -15.76 -2.06
N LYS A 71 3.07 -16.57 -1.21
CA LYS A 71 2.71 -17.99 -1.09
C LYS A 71 1.60 -18.16 -0.05
N THR A 72 0.90 -19.31 -0.08
CA THR A 72 -0.05 -19.65 0.98
C THR A 72 0.70 -19.75 2.31
N GLY A 73 0.26 -19.03 3.33
CA GLY A 73 0.89 -19.04 4.66
C GLY A 73 2.00 -18.01 4.86
N ASP A 74 2.35 -17.23 3.82
CA ASP A 74 3.23 -16.07 3.99
C ASP A 74 2.44 -14.93 4.66
N GLU A 75 2.31 -14.99 5.98
CA GLU A 75 1.78 -13.87 6.75
C GLU A 75 2.73 -12.66 6.62
N GLY A 76 2.23 -11.56 6.06
CA GLY A 76 2.67 -10.25 6.48
C GLY A 76 3.24 -9.27 5.46
N GLN A 77 3.27 -9.47 4.13
CA GLN A 77 4.04 -8.54 3.28
C GLN A 77 3.50 -8.25 1.86
N ILE A 78 2.19 -8.05 1.65
CA ILE A 78 1.74 -7.45 0.37
C ILE A 78 2.35 -6.03 0.17
N ALA A 79 3.18 -5.89 -0.86
CA ALA A 79 3.89 -4.66 -1.20
C ALA A 79 3.23 -3.85 -2.31
N ALA A 80 2.59 -4.54 -3.25
CA ALA A 80 1.81 -3.87 -4.28
C ALA A 80 0.62 -4.72 -4.73
N PHE A 81 -0.38 -4.03 -5.26
CA PHE A 81 -1.55 -4.60 -5.92
C PHE A 81 -1.53 -4.22 -7.40
N SER A 82 -1.68 -5.20 -8.28
CA SER A 82 -1.63 -5.04 -9.73
C SER A 82 -2.99 -5.33 -10.34
N GLY A 83 -3.48 -4.39 -11.13
CA GLY A 83 -4.63 -4.57 -12.03
C GLY A 83 -4.18 -4.72 -13.47
N LYS A 84 -5.15 -4.74 -14.40
CA LYS A 84 -4.89 -4.93 -15.84
C LYS A 84 -3.97 -3.86 -16.44
N CYS A 85 -4.10 -2.60 -16.01
CA CYS A 85 -3.41 -1.45 -16.61
C CYS A 85 -2.66 -0.59 -15.59
N TYR A 86 -2.52 -1.06 -14.35
CA TYR A 86 -1.97 -0.26 -13.27
C TYR A 86 -1.33 -1.13 -12.19
N ARG A 87 -0.43 -0.52 -11.42
CA ARG A 87 0.20 -1.12 -10.24
C ARG A 87 0.21 -0.11 -9.10
N LEU A 88 -0.39 -0.49 -7.97
CA LEU A 88 -0.46 0.32 -6.76
C LEU A 88 0.57 -0.18 -5.77
N LYS A 89 1.51 0.69 -5.39
CA LYS A 89 2.40 0.43 -4.26
C LYS A 89 1.67 0.75 -2.96
N PHE A 90 1.74 -0.16 -1.99
CA PHE A 90 1.20 0.10 -0.65
C PHE A 90 2.11 1.09 0.08
N CYS A 91 1.50 2.09 0.71
CA CYS A 91 2.17 3.07 1.55
C CYS A 91 1.42 3.20 2.87
N LEU A 92 2.11 3.01 3.98
CA LEU A 92 1.48 3.08 5.30
C LEU A 92 1.43 4.53 5.79
N ASP A 93 0.22 4.99 6.12
CA ASP A 93 -0.01 6.30 6.73
C ASP A 93 -1.05 6.18 7.85
N GLU A 94 -0.59 6.30 9.10
CA GLU A 94 -1.43 6.23 10.31
C GLU A 94 -2.43 7.40 10.41
N LYS A 95 -2.30 8.44 9.58
CA LYS A 95 -3.31 9.51 9.50
C LYS A 95 -4.59 9.04 8.80
N ILE A 96 -4.58 7.88 8.14
CA ILE A 96 -5.74 7.32 7.44
C ILE A 96 -6.55 6.47 8.42
N LEU A 97 -7.85 6.78 8.52
CA LEU A 97 -8.77 6.04 9.37
C LEU A 97 -8.80 4.54 9.02
N ALA A 98 -9.12 3.70 10.01
CA ALA A 98 -9.33 2.28 9.76
C ALA A 98 -10.42 2.05 8.70
N ASN A 99 -10.25 1.00 7.89
CA ASN A 99 -11.13 0.64 6.76
C ASN A 99 -11.19 1.69 5.64
N HIS A 100 -10.33 2.71 5.67
CA HIS A 100 -10.21 3.69 4.60
C HIS A 100 -8.86 3.54 3.90
N PHE A 101 -8.83 3.94 2.64
CA PHE A 101 -7.61 4.04 1.85
C PHE A 101 -7.66 5.27 0.96
N CYS A 102 -6.50 5.71 0.50
CA CYS A 102 -6.37 6.82 -0.42
C CYS A 102 -5.60 6.37 -1.66
N LEU A 103 -6.19 6.57 -2.84
CA LEU A 103 -5.47 6.44 -4.10
C LEU A 103 -4.75 7.75 -4.40
N VAL A 104 -3.49 7.63 -4.76
CA VAL A 104 -2.64 8.77 -5.09
C VAL A 104 -2.02 8.55 -6.46
N PHE A 105 -2.15 9.55 -7.31
CA PHE A 105 -1.34 9.72 -8.49
C PHE A 105 -0.31 10.81 -8.22
N ASP A 106 0.95 10.48 -8.45
CA ASP A 106 2.06 11.41 -8.34
C ASP A 106 2.82 11.44 -9.67
N LEU A 107 2.91 12.62 -10.29
CA LEU A 107 3.67 12.84 -11.53
C LEU A 107 5.18 12.87 -11.27
N ASN A 108 5.59 13.32 -10.08
CA ASN A 108 6.98 13.44 -9.64
C ASN A 108 7.07 12.89 -8.21
N PRO A 109 7.21 11.57 -8.04
CA PRO A 109 7.40 11.00 -6.72
C PRO A 109 8.75 11.46 -6.16
N GLU A 110 8.77 12.61 -5.49
CA GLU A 110 9.86 12.96 -4.60
C GLU A 110 9.88 11.87 -3.53
N TYR A 111 10.81 10.93 -3.68
CA TYR A 111 11.10 9.91 -2.70
C TYR A 111 11.62 10.62 -1.44
N VAL A 112 10.71 11.13 -0.62
CA VAL A 112 11.04 11.59 0.71
C VAL A 112 11.30 10.32 1.52
N HIS A 113 12.53 9.82 1.45
CA HIS A 113 13.09 9.03 2.52
C HIS A 113 12.90 9.85 3.79
N LYS A 114 11.85 9.58 4.56
CA LYS A 114 11.87 9.89 5.99
C LYS A 114 12.96 8.99 6.55
N LYS A 115 14.20 9.49 6.56
CA LYS A 115 15.24 9.00 7.44
C LYS A 115 14.68 9.16 8.85
N ALA A 116 14.12 8.08 9.39
CA ALA A 116 13.99 7.94 10.83
C ALA A 116 15.37 8.25 11.40
N GLY A 117 15.44 9.24 12.29
CA GLY A 117 16.68 9.90 12.65
C GLY A 117 17.77 8.92 13.05
N CYS A 118 18.90 8.94 12.32
CA CYS A 118 20.16 8.51 12.87
C CYS A 118 20.51 9.44 14.04
N ARG A 119 20.10 9.09 15.25
CA ARG A 119 20.85 9.50 16.43
C ARG A 119 22.08 8.61 16.49
N SER A 120 23.15 9.06 15.85
CA SER A 120 24.49 8.55 16.14
C SER A 120 24.81 8.96 17.58
N SER A 121 24.56 8.06 18.54
CA SER A 121 25.14 8.17 19.87
C SER A 121 26.64 7.94 19.72
N LYS A 122 27.42 9.04 19.76
CA LYS A 122 28.87 8.99 19.90
C LYS A 122 29.23 8.15 21.14
N PRO A 123 30.19 7.22 21.05
CA PRO A 123 30.78 6.63 22.26
C PRO A 123 31.62 7.71 22.95
N THR A 124 31.22 8.08 24.16
CA THR A 124 31.99 8.92 25.07
C THR A 124 33.27 8.18 25.44
N LYS A 125 34.44 8.66 24.99
CA LYS A 125 35.73 8.25 25.55
C LYS A 125 35.74 8.65 27.03
N ARG A 126 35.82 7.68 27.95
CA ARG A 126 36.19 7.92 29.35
C ARG A 126 37.70 8.15 29.42
N PRO A 127 38.18 9.18 30.14
CA PRO A 127 39.57 9.25 30.57
C PRO A 127 39.72 8.64 31.97
N ALA A 128 40.75 7.83 32.14
CA ALA A 128 41.66 7.71 33.29
C ALA A 128 42.51 6.47 33.06
#